data_AF-A0A955TZI2-F1
#
_entry.id   AF-A0A955TZI2-F1
#
_cell.length_a   1.000
_cell.length_b   1.000
_cell.length_c   1.000
_cell.angle_alpha   90.00
_cell.angle_beta   90.00
_cell.angle_gamma   90.00
#
_symmetry.space_group_name_H-M   'P 1'
#
loop_
_entity.id
_entity.type
_entity.pdbx_description
1 polymer ?
#
loop_
_entity_poly.entity_id
_entity_poly.type
_entity_poly.pdbx_seq_one_letter_code
_entity_poly.pdbx_strand_id
1 'polypeptide(L)'
;MEEDFDEGLTQEAILKLFFEKGGNLDEINAAIDARLFRNRKRKITQFEGFIKTRIEVNPTVLNMAKMEIDAAEATYLSQYPTLSQVEILDLRQNHIGDEGLMALCHSPVLTQLRELDLRNNDLTRNGAEGLLQAPNLKHLRKLDLRLNRLGSRWKDKLLSAENLPALEEVRVV
;
A
#
# COMPACT_ATOMS: atom_id res chain seq x y z
N MET A 1 1.01 19.13 31.97
CA MET A 1 1.15 19.48 30.54
C MET A 1 0.79 18.22 29.81
N GLU A 2 -0.45 18.15 29.34
CA GLU A 2 -0.96 17.03 28.55
C GLU A 2 -0.16 17.01 27.26
N GLU A 3 0.60 15.94 27.05
CA GLU A 3 1.10 15.58 25.74
C GLU A 3 -0.14 15.19 24.92
N ASP A 4 -0.76 16.17 24.27
CA ASP A 4 -1.61 15.93 23.11
C ASP A 4 -0.71 15.31 22.04
N PHE A 5 -0.48 14.01 22.16
CA PHE A 5 -0.06 13.18 21.05
C PHE A 5 -1.19 13.25 20.03
N ASP A 6 -1.04 14.17 19.08
CA ASP A 6 -1.64 14.04 17.76
C ASP A 6 -1.01 12.81 17.08
N GLU A 7 -1.30 11.62 17.63
CA GLU A 7 -1.10 10.34 16.96
C GLU A 7 -2.08 10.35 15.79
N GLY A 8 -1.64 10.92 14.66
CA GLY A 8 -2.35 10.85 13.40
C GLY A 8 -2.67 9.39 13.02
N LEU A 9 -3.28 9.19 11.85
CA LEU A 9 -3.56 7.84 11.33
C LEU A 9 -2.27 7.12 10.92
N THR A 10 -1.51 6.65 11.90
CA THR A 10 -0.30 5.85 11.72
C THR A 10 -0.64 4.46 11.21
N GLN A 11 0.33 3.80 10.57
CA GLN A 11 0.20 2.40 10.18
C GLN A 11 -0.21 1.51 11.37
N GLU A 12 0.43 1.69 12.53
CA GLU A 12 0.16 0.89 13.73
C GLU A 12 -1.29 1.07 14.22
N ALA A 13 -1.79 2.31 14.28
CA ALA A 13 -3.16 2.58 14.70
C ALA A 13 -4.19 1.93 13.77
N ILE A 14 -3.95 1.96 12.46
CA ILE A 14 -4.83 1.33 11.48
C ILE A 14 -4.80 -0.19 11.61
N LEU A 15 -3.62 -0.80 11.67
CA LEU A 15 -3.48 -2.26 11.83
C LEU A 15 -4.13 -2.75 13.13
N LYS A 16 -3.98 -1.99 14.22
CA LYS A 16 -4.65 -2.26 15.49
C LYS A 16 -6.17 -2.24 15.37
N LEU A 17 -6.76 -1.31 14.62
CA LEU A 17 -8.20 -1.28 14.37
C LEU A 17 -8.67 -2.53 13.61
N PHE A 18 -7.93 -2.98 12.59
CA PHE A 18 -8.27 -4.21 11.87
C PHE A 18 -8.30 -5.43 12.80
N PHE A 19 -7.35 -5.49 13.74
CA PHE A 19 -7.29 -6.55 14.75
C PHE A 19 -8.44 -6.45 15.77
N GLU A 20 -8.63 -5.30 16.41
CA GLU A 20 -9.63 -5.08 17.46
C GLU A 20 -11.07 -5.26 16.97
N LYS A 21 -11.34 -4.89 15.71
CA LYS A 21 -12.67 -4.96 15.11
C LYS A 21 -12.94 -6.27 14.38
N GLY A 22 -12.02 -7.25 14.45
CA GLY A 22 -12.19 -8.54 13.80
C GLY A 22 -12.43 -8.43 12.29
N GLY A 23 -11.90 -7.38 11.64
CA GLY A 23 -12.12 -7.10 10.22
C GLY A 23 -13.49 -6.52 9.86
N ASN A 24 -14.33 -6.09 10.81
CA ASN A 24 -15.58 -5.38 10.51
C ASN A 24 -15.29 -4.01 9.87
N LEU A 25 -15.34 -3.94 8.55
CA LEU A 25 -14.98 -2.76 7.77
C LEU A 25 -15.85 -1.53 8.09
N ASP A 26 -17.14 -1.69 8.40
CA ASP A 26 -18.01 -0.56 8.72
C ASP A 26 -17.59 0.10 10.04
N GLU A 27 -17.29 -0.70 11.06
CA GLU A 27 -16.79 -0.19 12.34
C GLU A 27 -15.38 0.41 12.22
N ILE A 28 -14.50 -0.20 11.42
CA ILE A 28 -13.16 0.31 11.15
C ILE A 28 -13.25 1.65 10.42
N ASN A 29 -14.07 1.73 9.38
CA ASN A 29 -14.27 2.94 8.59
C ASN A 29 -14.84 4.06 9.45
N ALA A 30 -15.85 3.78 10.28
CA ALA A 30 -16.39 4.75 11.22
C ALA A 30 -15.34 5.23 12.23
N ALA A 31 -14.51 4.34 12.76
CA ALA A 31 -13.46 4.67 13.71
C ALA A 31 -12.31 5.48 13.10
N ILE A 32 -11.96 5.22 11.84
CA ILE A 32 -10.98 6.03 11.10
C ILE A 32 -11.59 7.39 10.76
N ASP A 33 -12.79 7.44 10.20
CA ASP A 33 -13.47 8.68 9.83
C ASP A 33 -13.72 9.61 11.03
N ALA A 34 -13.94 9.06 12.22
CA ALA A 34 -14.06 9.84 13.46
C ALA A 34 -12.72 10.49 13.89
N ARG A 35 -11.58 9.87 13.54
CA ARG A 35 -10.23 10.40 13.77
C ARG A 35 -9.75 11.33 12.66
N LEU A 36 -10.41 11.32 11.50
CA LEU A 36 -10.10 12.23 10.41
C LEU A 36 -10.49 13.66 10.78
N PHE A 37 -9.49 14.45 11.16
CA PHE A 37 -9.64 15.89 11.35
C PHE A 37 -9.95 16.61 10.03
N ARG A 38 -10.47 17.84 10.12
CA ARG A 38 -10.93 18.69 9.00
C ARG A 38 -9.94 18.91 7.84
N ASN A 39 -8.69 18.45 7.97
CA ASN A 39 -7.60 18.68 7.03
C ASN A 39 -7.35 17.52 6.04
N ARG A 40 -8.04 16.38 6.15
CA ARG A 40 -7.99 15.33 5.11
C ARG A 40 -8.93 15.66 3.95
N LYS A 41 -8.42 15.50 2.71
CA LYS A 41 -9.18 15.76 1.47
C LYS A 41 -10.32 14.77 1.23
N ARG A 42 -10.24 13.53 1.76
CA ARG A 42 -11.31 12.51 1.66
C ARG A 42 -11.43 11.63 2.91
N LYS A 43 -12.63 11.09 3.11
CA LYS A 43 -12.95 10.08 4.14
C LYS A 43 -12.52 8.68 3.72
N ILE A 44 -12.18 7.81 4.67
CA ILE A 44 -11.83 6.41 4.36
C ILE A 44 -13.04 5.66 3.81
N THR A 45 -14.26 5.97 4.26
CA THR A 45 -15.48 5.36 3.72
C THR A 45 -15.67 5.68 2.24
N GLN A 46 -15.33 6.90 1.80
CA GLN A 46 -15.40 7.27 0.39
C GLN A 46 -14.31 6.59 -0.43
N PHE A 47 -13.12 6.44 0.16
CA PHE A 47 -12.01 5.70 -0.42
C PHE A 47 -12.34 4.22 -0.60
N GLU A 48 -12.94 3.58 0.41
CA GLU A 48 -13.43 2.20 0.36
C GLU A 48 -14.47 2.02 -0.74
N GLY A 49 -15.47 2.89 -0.80
CA GLY A 49 -16.50 2.82 -1.84
C GLY A 49 -15.93 2.95 -3.25
N PHE A 50 -14.88 3.77 -3.41
CA PHE A 50 -14.14 3.84 -4.67
C PHE A 50 -13.53 2.48 -5.01
N ILE A 51 -12.74 1.90 -4.10
CA ILE A 51 -12.04 0.61 -4.30
C ILE A 51 -13.05 -0.48 -4.68
N LYS A 52 -14.11 -0.62 -3.87
CA LYS A 52 -15.17 -1.61 -4.04
C LYS A 52 -15.76 -1.59 -5.44
N THR A 53 -16.10 -0.40 -5.94
CA THR A 53 -16.67 -0.25 -7.28
C THR A 53 -15.72 -0.72 -8.40
N ARG A 54 -14.39 -0.56 -8.23
CA ARG A 54 -13.42 -0.91 -9.28
C ARG A 54 -13.17 -2.40 -9.32
N ILE A 55 -13.05 -3.03 -8.15
CA ILE A 55 -12.85 -4.48 -8.05
C ILE A 55 -14.12 -5.26 -8.43
N GLU A 56 -15.30 -4.68 -8.25
CA GLU A 56 -16.56 -5.25 -8.79
C GLU A 56 -16.54 -5.32 -10.32
N VAL A 57 -15.97 -4.31 -10.99
CA VAL A 57 -15.84 -4.28 -12.46
C VAL A 57 -14.69 -5.18 -12.94
N ASN A 58 -13.55 -5.14 -12.25
CA ASN A 58 -12.41 -5.99 -12.56
C ASN A 58 -11.68 -6.42 -11.27
N PRO A 59 -11.87 -7.67 -10.81
CA PRO A 59 -11.30 -8.13 -9.54
C PRO A 59 -9.78 -8.32 -9.59
N THR A 60 -9.19 -8.34 -10.79
CA THR A 60 -7.75 -8.61 -10.99
C THR A 60 -6.91 -7.35 -11.21
N VAL A 61 -7.54 -6.23 -11.55
CA VAL A 61 -6.83 -4.98 -11.89
C VAL A 61 -7.41 -3.84 -11.07
N LEU A 62 -6.56 -3.24 -10.23
CA LEU A 62 -6.91 -2.05 -9.46
C LEU A 62 -6.02 -0.88 -9.89
N ASN A 63 -6.61 0.08 -10.61
CA ASN A 63 -5.95 1.33 -10.98
C ASN A 63 -6.34 2.45 -10.03
N MET A 64 -5.34 2.99 -9.34
CA MET A 64 -5.49 4.08 -8.37
C MET A 64 -4.38 5.13 -8.54
N ALA A 65 -3.94 5.34 -9.78
CA ALA A 65 -2.95 6.35 -10.12
C ALA A 65 -3.48 7.77 -9.87
N LYS A 66 -2.63 8.67 -9.36
CA LYS A 66 -2.95 10.10 -9.16
C LYS A 66 -4.16 10.35 -8.25
N MET A 67 -4.27 9.56 -7.19
CA MET A 67 -5.39 9.64 -6.24
C MET A 67 -5.00 10.33 -4.93
N GLU A 68 -3.79 10.87 -4.82
CA GLU A 68 -3.26 11.47 -3.59
C GLU A 68 -3.29 10.50 -2.40
N ILE A 69 -3.03 9.21 -2.65
CA ILE A 69 -3.01 8.16 -1.61
C ILE A 69 -1.82 8.38 -0.69
N ASP A 70 -2.07 8.46 0.61
CA ASP A 70 -1.04 8.56 1.64
C ASP A 70 -0.69 7.21 2.29
N ALA A 71 0.27 7.20 3.22
CA ALA A 71 0.73 6.00 3.91
C ALA A 71 -0.40 5.27 4.67
N ALA A 72 -1.34 6.03 5.24
CA ALA A 72 -2.45 5.48 6.00
C ALA A 72 -3.44 4.75 5.10
N GLU A 73 -3.76 5.33 3.95
CA GLU A 73 -4.63 4.72 2.95
C GLU A 73 -3.97 3.52 2.27
N ALA A 74 -2.65 3.56 2.05
CA ALA A 74 -1.89 2.38 1.63
C ALA A 74 -1.90 1.26 2.69
N THR A 75 -1.83 1.61 3.98
CA THR A 75 -1.98 0.65 5.08
C THR A 75 -3.38 0.05 5.11
N TYR A 76 -4.41 0.87 4.90
CA TYR A 76 -5.78 0.38 4.80
C TYR A 76 -5.94 -0.60 3.63
N LEU A 77 -5.43 -0.26 2.44
CA LEU A 77 -5.40 -1.14 1.27
C LEU A 77 -4.71 -2.47 1.57
N SER A 78 -3.61 -2.45 2.33
CA SER A 78 -2.85 -3.65 2.67
C SER A 78 -3.62 -4.67 3.53
N GLN A 79 -4.76 -4.28 4.09
CA GLN A 79 -5.63 -5.15 4.88
C GLN A 79 -7.00 -5.40 4.22
N TYR A 80 -7.32 -4.73 3.11
CA TYR A 80 -8.66 -4.79 2.53
C TYR A 80 -8.95 -6.18 1.92
N PRO A 81 -9.85 -7.00 2.51
CA PRO A 81 -9.94 -8.44 2.20
C PRO A 81 -10.24 -8.77 0.74
N THR A 82 -10.98 -7.89 0.06
CA THR A 82 -11.43 -8.10 -1.32
C THR A 82 -10.30 -7.91 -2.34
N LEU A 83 -9.10 -7.45 -1.93
CA LEU A 83 -7.95 -7.35 -2.84
C LEU A 83 -7.20 -8.67 -3.04
N SER A 84 -7.66 -9.76 -2.45
CA SER A 84 -7.00 -11.08 -2.53
C SER A 84 -6.89 -11.68 -3.95
N GLN A 85 -7.65 -11.16 -4.91
CA GLN A 85 -7.61 -11.58 -6.32
C GLN A 85 -6.86 -10.58 -7.22
N VAL A 86 -6.39 -9.45 -6.68
CA VAL A 86 -5.72 -8.42 -7.47
C VAL A 86 -4.35 -8.93 -7.92
N GLU A 87 -4.14 -8.92 -9.23
CA GLU A 87 -2.87 -9.28 -9.86
C GLU A 87 -2.09 -8.03 -10.32
N ILE A 88 -2.80 -6.95 -10.67
CA ILE A 88 -2.19 -5.70 -11.15
C ILE A 88 -2.65 -4.56 -10.26
N LEU A 89 -1.70 -3.91 -9.58
CA LEU A 89 -1.94 -2.76 -8.72
C LEU A 89 -1.14 -1.56 -9.22
N ASP A 90 -1.86 -0.52 -9.68
CA ASP A 90 -1.29 0.73 -10.16
C ASP A 90 -1.52 1.84 -9.13
N LEU A 91 -0.46 2.19 -8.40
CA LEU A 91 -0.45 3.22 -7.36
C LEU A 91 0.46 4.40 -7.74
N ARG A 92 0.80 4.59 -9.02
CA ARG A 92 1.73 5.66 -9.41
C ARG A 92 1.19 7.06 -9.11
N GLN A 93 2.09 8.00 -8.89
CA GLN A 93 1.79 9.42 -8.64
C GLN A 93 0.88 9.61 -7.43
N ASN A 94 1.24 8.94 -6.32
CA ASN A 94 0.63 9.11 -5.01
C ASN A 94 1.73 9.51 -4.00
N HIS A 95 1.45 9.45 -2.70
CA HIS A 95 2.36 9.85 -1.63
C HIS A 95 2.40 8.77 -0.52
N ILE A 96 2.44 7.49 -0.92
CA ILE A 96 2.37 6.39 0.06
C ILE A 96 3.60 6.34 0.98
N GLY A 97 4.75 6.85 0.53
CA GLY A 97 6.00 6.86 1.28
C GLY A 97 6.52 5.47 1.65
N ASP A 98 7.61 5.44 2.42
CA ASP A 98 8.23 4.19 2.85
C ASP A 98 7.30 3.39 3.78
N GLU A 99 6.55 4.07 4.66
CA GLU A 99 5.59 3.44 5.59
C GLU A 99 4.46 2.72 4.83
N GLY A 100 3.84 3.39 3.85
CA GLY A 100 2.80 2.76 3.03
C GLY A 100 3.33 1.58 2.23
N LEU A 101 4.56 1.67 1.68
CA LEU A 101 5.19 0.54 1.01
C LEU A 101 5.46 -0.62 1.97
N MET A 102 5.95 -0.36 3.18
CA MET A 102 6.16 -1.39 4.20
C MET A 102 4.86 -2.13 4.52
N ALA A 103 3.75 -1.40 4.65
CA ALA A 103 2.43 -2.00 4.88
C ALA A 103 1.99 -2.89 3.70
N LEU A 104 2.20 -2.45 2.46
CA LEU A 104 1.89 -3.25 1.26
C LEU A 104 2.75 -4.51 1.18
N CYS A 105 4.06 -4.42 1.47
CA CYS A 105 4.99 -5.55 1.47
C CYS A 105 4.58 -6.65 2.46
N HIS A 106 4.01 -6.28 3.61
CA HIS A 106 3.55 -7.18 4.66
C HIS A 106 2.05 -7.48 4.60
N SER A 107 1.38 -7.08 3.51
CA SER A 107 -0.04 -7.31 3.34
C SER A 107 -0.38 -8.81 3.40
N PRO A 108 -1.30 -9.25 4.27
CA PRO A 108 -1.78 -10.64 4.27
C PRO A 108 -2.77 -10.90 3.11
N VAL A 109 -3.26 -9.86 2.43
CA VAL A 109 -4.29 -9.99 1.39
C VAL A 109 -3.72 -9.92 -0.02
N LEU A 110 -2.68 -9.12 -0.28
CA LEU A 110 -2.10 -8.90 -1.63
C LEU A 110 -1.20 -10.07 -2.08
N THR A 111 -1.70 -11.30 -1.98
CA THR A 111 -0.92 -12.52 -2.22
C THR A 111 -0.78 -12.87 -3.70
N GLN A 112 -1.67 -12.36 -4.56
CA GLN A 112 -1.71 -12.70 -6.00
C GLN A 112 -1.06 -11.65 -6.91
N LEU A 113 -0.43 -10.62 -6.34
CA LEU A 113 0.17 -9.55 -7.13
C LEU A 113 1.25 -10.06 -8.08
N ARG A 114 1.12 -9.68 -9.35
CA ARG A 114 2.06 -9.93 -10.46
C ARG A 114 2.70 -8.65 -10.97
N GLU A 115 1.97 -7.55 -10.97
CA GLU A 115 2.47 -6.24 -11.42
C GLU A 115 2.15 -5.16 -10.38
N LEU A 116 3.18 -4.41 -9.98
CA LEU A 116 3.08 -3.32 -9.02
C LEU A 116 3.76 -2.07 -9.58
N ASP A 117 2.97 -1.01 -9.81
CA ASP A 117 3.46 0.28 -10.28
C ASP A 117 3.42 1.30 -9.12
N LEU A 118 4.61 1.69 -8.66
CA LEU A 118 4.82 2.62 -7.57
C LEU A 118 5.58 3.86 -8.02
N ARG A 119 5.54 4.19 -9.31
CA ARG A 119 6.26 5.37 -9.82
C ARG A 119 5.81 6.63 -9.10
N ASN A 120 6.75 7.50 -8.72
CA ASN A 120 6.46 8.77 -8.05
C ASN A 120 5.57 8.61 -6.80
N ASN A 121 6.16 8.04 -5.74
CA ASN A 121 5.51 7.74 -4.45
C ASN A 121 6.36 8.14 -3.24
N ASP A 122 7.33 9.03 -3.43
CA ASP A 122 8.25 9.49 -2.38
C ASP A 122 9.07 8.38 -1.70
N LEU A 123 9.28 7.25 -2.38
CA LEU A 123 10.01 6.10 -1.82
C LEU A 123 11.51 6.38 -1.70
N THR A 124 12.10 5.91 -0.62
CA THR A 124 13.54 6.01 -0.35
C THR A 124 14.16 4.62 -0.20
N ARG A 125 15.45 4.59 0.17
CA ARG A 125 16.17 3.34 0.44
C ARG A 125 15.46 2.48 1.49
N ASN A 126 14.80 3.09 2.49
CA ASN A 126 14.13 2.35 3.56
C ASN A 126 12.95 1.53 3.01
N GLY A 127 12.11 2.13 2.16
CA GLY A 127 11.02 1.40 1.51
C GLY A 127 11.52 0.27 0.61
N ALA A 128 12.65 0.50 -0.09
CA ALA A 128 13.27 -0.54 -0.92
C ALA A 128 13.88 -1.70 -0.10
N GLU A 129 14.34 -1.46 1.14
CA GLU A 129 14.71 -2.54 2.06
C GLU A 129 13.50 -3.37 2.47
N GLY A 130 12.34 -2.73 2.65
CA GLY A 130 11.08 -3.40 2.89
C GLY A 130 10.69 -4.43 1.84
N LEU A 131 10.90 -4.11 0.56
CA LEU A 131 10.64 -5.04 -0.55
C LEU A 131 11.48 -6.33 -0.46
N LEU A 132 12.70 -6.26 0.09
CA LEU A 132 13.55 -7.44 0.28
C LEU A 132 13.05 -8.35 1.41
N GLN A 133 12.16 -7.84 2.26
CA GLN A 133 11.58 -8.56 3.39
C GLN A 133 10.11 -8.91 3.17
N ALA A 134 9.54 -8.63 1.99
CA ALA A 134 8.13 -8.86 1.69
C ALA A 134 7.78 -10.36 1.66
N PRO A 135 7.08 -10.93 2.66
CA PRO A 135 6.86 -12.37 2.71
C PRO A 135 5.84 -12.87 1.68
N ASN A 136 4.97 -11.98 1.18
CA ASN A 136 3.77 -12.35 0.43
C ASN A 136 3.82 -11.97 -1.06
N LEU A 137 4.85 -11.27 -1.53
CA LEU A 137 5.00 -10.86 -2.94
C LEU A 137 5.68 -11.91 -3.82
N LYS A 138 5.43 -13.20 -3.54
CA LYS A 138 6.11 -14.33 -4.20
C LYS A 138 5.78 -14.47 -5.68
N HIS A 139 4.64 -13.93 -6.11
CA HIS A 139 4.16 -13.97 -7.49
C HIS A 139 4.47 -12.70 -8.28
N LEU A 140 5.12 -11.70 -7.66
CA LEU A 140 5.41 -10.41 -8.29
C LEU A 140 6.43 -10.61 -9.41
N ARG A 141 6.06 -10.23 -10.63
CA ARG A 141 6.87 -10.34 -11.85
C ARG A 141 7.41 -9.00 -12.32
N LYS A 142 6.61 -7.95 -12.19
CA LYS A 142 6.98 -6.61 -12.66
C LYS A 142 6.82 -5.59 -11.55
N LEU A 143 7.87 -4.80 -11.35
CA LEU A 143 7.93 -3.76 -10.34
C LEU A 143 8.48 -2.48 -10.97
N ASP A 144 7.69 -1.41 -10.92
CA ASP A 144 8.10 -0.08 -11.42
C ASP A 144 8.25 0.91 -10.25
N LEU A 145 9.48 1.29 -9.97
CA LEU A 145 9.90 2.20 -8.90
C LEU A 145 10.48 3.51 -9.43
N ARG A 146 10.37 3.80 -10.72
CA ARG A 146 10.93 5.03 -11.32
C ARG A 146 10.34 6.29 -10.69
N LEU A 147 11.02 7.43 -10.83
CA LEU A 147 10.58 8.70 -10.25
C LEU A 147 10.45 8.65 -8.71
N ASN A 148 11.17 7.75 -8.05
CA ASN A 148 11.36 7.75 -6.60
C ASN A 148 12.81 8.13 -6.25
N ARG A 149 13.15 8.19 -4.97
CA ARG A 149 14.48 8.58 -4.48
C ARG A 149 15.41 7.37 -4.39
N LEU A 150 15.45 6.58 -5.46
CA LEU A 150 16.17 5.30 -5.55
C LEU A 150 17.21 5.33 -6.67
N GLY A 151 18.42 4.87 -6.37
CA GLY A 151 19.48 4.70 -7.36
C GLY A 151 19.37 3.37 -8.12
N SER A 152 20.01 3.30 -9.30
CA SER A 152 19.98 2.15 -10.22
C SER A 152 20.41 0.82 -9.58
N ARG A 153 21.29 0.85 -8.57
CA ARG A 153 21.74 -0.35 -7.84
C ARG A 153 20.62 -1.20 -7.22
N TRP A 154 19.44 -0.61 -6.99
CA TRP A 154 18.30 -1.34 -6.46
C TRP A 154 17.70 -2.32 -7.46
N LYS A 155 17.90 -2.10 -8.77
CA LYS A 155 17.46 -3.03 -9.81
C LYS A 155 18.03 -4.43 -9.57
N ASP A 156 19.35 -4.51 -9.52
CA ASP A 156 20.05 -5.80 -9.43
C ASP A 156 19.80 -6.45 -8.07
N LYS A 157 19.77 -5.65 -6.99
CA LYS A 157 19.48 -6.14 -5.63
C LYS A 157 18.09 -6.75 -5.51
N LEU A 158 17.07 -6.16 -6.15
CA LEU A 158 15.71 -6.68 -6.14
C LEU A 158 15.57 -7.91 -7.03
N LEU A 159 16.20 -7.92 -8.22
CA LEU A 159 16.19 -9.08 -9.12
C LEU A 159 16.92 -10.30 -8.54
N SER A 160 17.90 -10.09 -7.67
CA SER A 160 18.61 -11.18 -6.98
C SER A 160 18.00 -11.58 -5.63
N ALA A 161 16.84 -11.03 -5.26
CA ALA A 161 16.25 -11.26 -3.94
C ALA A 161 15.52 -12.61 -3.86
N GLU A 162 15.88 -13.45 -2.88
CA GLU A 162 15.26 -14.77 -2.68
C GLU A 162 13.76 -14.68 -2.37
N ASN A 163 13.33 -13.61 -1.69
CA ASN A 163 11.93 -13.39 -1.31
C ASN A 163 11.05 -12.89 -2.48
N LEU A 164 11.65 -12.56 -3.62
CA LEU A 164 10.95 -12.15 -4.84
C LEU A 164 11.29 -13.12 -6.00
N PRO A 165 11.01 -14.43 -5.85
CA PRO A 165 11.54 -15.47 -6.73
C PRO A 165 10.99 -15.41 -8.16
N ALA A 166 9.85 -14.74 -8.36
CA ALA A 166 9.21 -14.61 -9.68
C ALA A 166 9.52 -13.27 -10.36
N LEU A 167 10.36 -12.42 -9.78
CA LEU A 167 10.59 -11.07 -10.28
C LEU A 167 11.44 -11.09 -11.54
N GLU A 168 10.82 -10.70 -12.65
CA GLU A 168 11.42 -10.73 -14.00
C GLU A 168 11.86 -9.33 -14.44
N GLU A 169 11.10 -8.29 -14.04
CA GLU A 169 11.32 -6.93 -14.48
C GLU A 169 11.29 -5.95 -13.30
N VAL A 170 12.39 -5.21 -13.14
CA VAL A 170 12.48 -4.08 -12.20
C VAL A 170 12.90 -2.84 -12.96
N ARG A 171 12.12 -1.76 -12.81
CA ARG A 171 12.47 -0.43 -13.29
C ARG A 171 12.73 0.49 -12.12
N VAL A 172 13.91 1.06 -12.11
CA VAL A 172 14.36 2.12 -11.20
C VAL A 172 14.92 3.26 -12.07
N VAL A 173 15.14 4.43 -11.49
CA VAL A 173 15.48 5.72 -12.14
C VAL A 173 14.26 6.47 -12.71
#